data_AF-A0AAV0RV81-F1
#
_entry.id   AF-A0AAV0RV81-F1
#
_cell.length_a   1.000
_cell.length_b   1.000
_cell.length_c   1.000
_cell.angle_alpha   90.00
_cell.angle_beta   90.00
_cell.angle_gamma   90.00
#
_symmetry.space_group_name_H-M   'P 1'
#
loop_
_entity.id
_entity.type
_entity.pdbx_description
1 polymer ?
#
loop_
_entity_poly.entity_id
_entity_poly.type
_entity_poly.pdbx_seq_one_letter_code
_entity_poly.pdbx_strand_id
1 'polypeptide(L)'
;MPATVVVDGTITVAETDENYVCATIDWWPHDKCDYNHCPWEYTSVVNLVGLCNSSASSLDAFRPLRIRIGGSLQDQVLYDVGNLGSPCHSFFKMKGGLFGFSKGCLNMDRWDALNNLFSKTGAIISFGLNALHGRHKIKNKVWGGPWNSTNAHDFISYTISKGYKIEAWEFGNELSGTGIGASVSADTYAKDVGKLNEIVDALYKNSNKKPSIMAPGGFFEQGWFAKLLKITGPGTLNTVSHHMYNLGAGVDHHLIEHILNPYYLSKVSKTFSSLSQTIQQNGPWASVWVGESGGAFNSGGFHVSDTSVNSFWYLDQLGMAAAYNTKVYCRQTLVGGHYSLLNTTTFVPNPDYYRQGC
;
A
#
# COMPACT_ATOMS: atom_id res chain seq x y z
N MET A 1 -33.98 23.53 5.00
CA MET A 1 -34.26 22.96 6.34
C MET A 1 -32.92 22.85 7.06
N PRO A 2 -32.82 23.19 8.36
CA PRO A 2 -31.60 22.94 9.11
C PRO A 2 -31.32 21.43 9.16
N ALA A 3 -30.07 21.04 8.96
CA ALA A 3 -29.64 19.67 9.21
C ALA A 3 -29.55 19.45 10.73
N THR A 4 -30.11 18.33 11.21
CA THR A 4 -30.00 17.92 12.61
C THR A 4 -29.06 16.71 12.67
N VAL A 5 -28.01 16.80 13.48
CA VAL A 5 -27.06 15.70 13.73
C VAL A 5 -27.33 15.17 15.14
N VAL A 6 -27.53 13.86 15.27
CA VAL A 6 -27.70 13.17 16.54
C VAL A 6 -26.48 12.28 16.77
N VAL A 7 -25.84 12.45 17.93
CA VAL A 7 -24.67 11.64 18.32
C VAL A 7 -25.08 10.79 19.52
N ASP A 8 -25.15 9.48 19.33
CA ASP A 8 -25.38 8.52 20.41
C ASP A 8 -24.03 8.03 20.96
N GLY A 9 -23.62 8.60 22.09
CA GLY A 9 -22.37 8.23 22.77
C GLY A 9 -22.42 6.89 23.52
N THR A 10 -23.54 6.16 23.48
CA THR A 10 -23.71 4.90 24.24
C THR A 10 -23.44 3.65 23.39
N ILE A 11 -23.36 3.79 22.07
CA ILE A 11 -23.19 2.67 21.13
C ILE A 11 -21.89 2.84 20.34
N THR A 12 -21.00 1.84 20.44
CA THR A 12 -19.82 1.75 19.56
C THR A 12 -20.20 1.03 18.27
N VAL A 13 -20.10 1.72 17.14
CA VAL A 13 -20.43 1.16 15.81
C VAL A 13 -19.26 0.40 15.21
N ALA A 14 -18.04 0.92 15.40
CA ALA A 14 -16.80 0.35 14.92
C ALA A 14 -15.62 0.87 15.74
N GLU A 15 -14.46 0.24 15.61
CA GLU A 15 -13.23 0.64 16.27
C GLU A 15 -12.12 0.73 15.22
N THR A 16 -11.38 1.83 15.16
CA THR A 16 -10.21 1.99 14.29
C THR A 16 -8.92 1.76 15.09
N ASP A 17 -7.81 1.52 14.40
CA ASP A 17 -6.50 1.48 15.06
C ASP A 17 -6.12 2.88 15.62
N GLU A 18 -5.28 2.92 16.66
CA GLU A 18 -4.76 4.17 17.22
C GLU A 18 -4.03 5.03 16.18
N ASN A 19 -3.37 4.39 15.20
CA ASN A 19 -2.73 5.00 14.04
C ASN A 19 -3.55 4.67 12.78
N TYR A 20 -4.85 5.01 12.82
CA TYR A 20 -5.82 4.75 11.75
C TYR A 20 -5.35 5.30 10.39
N VAL A 21 -4.84 6.53 10.41
CA VAL A 21 -4.36 7.21 9.22
C VAL A 21 -2.93 6.77 8.89
N CYS A 22 -2.72 6.45 7.62
CA CYS A 22 -1.47 5.98 7.06
C CYS A 22 -1.20 6.68 5.72
N ALA A 23 0.06 6.66 5.29
CA ALA A 23 0.46 7.07 3.95
C ALA A 23 1.32 5.99 3.27
N THR A 24 1.46 6.05 1.95
CA THR A 24 2.35 5.13 1.21
C THR A 24 3.60 5.82 0.68
N ILE A 25 4.64 5.05 0.41
CA ILE A 25 5.79 5.45 -0.41
C ILE A 25 5.94 4.42 -1.53
N ASP A 26 5.94 4.90 -2.78
CA ASP A 26 5.93 4.07 -3.98
C ASP A 26 7.34 3.90 -4.61
N TRP A 27 7.44 2.95 -5.53
CA TRP A 27 8.62 2.56 -6.28
C TRP A 27 8.80 3.29 -7.61
N TRP A 28 7.79 4.03 -8.09
CA TRP A 28 7.80 4.67 -9.41
C TRP A 28 9.01 5.61 -9.62
N PRO A 29 9.85 5.37 -10.65
CA PRO A 29 10.98 6.26 -10.95
C PRO A 29 10.53 7.60 -11.54
N HIS A 30 11.45 8.57 -11.57
CA HIS A 30 11.23 9.93 -12.11
C HIS A 30 10.68 9.96 -13.54
N ASP A 31 10.99 8.95 -14.35
CA ASP A 31 10.54 8.85 -15.72
C ASP A 31 9.19 8.12 -15.86
N LYS A 32 8.53 7.74 -14.76
CA LYS A 32 7.14 7.31 -14.78
C LYS A 32 6.24 8.49 -15.14
N CYS A 33 5.60 8.36 -16.30
CA CYS A 33 4.66 9.36 -16.78
C CYS A 33 3.28 8.74 -16.99
N ASP A 34 2.24 9.53 -16.73
CA ASP A 34 0.86 9.28 -17.13
C ASP A 34 0.37 10.52 -17.88
N TYR A 35 -0.27 10.31 -19.02
CA TYR A 35 -0.88 11.40 -19.79
C TYR A 35 0.07 12.55 -20.15
N ASN A 36 1.35 12.23 -20.41
CA ASN A 36 2.46 13.16 -20.68
C ASN A 36 2.93 14.01 -19.48
N HIS A 37 2.51 13.67 -18.25
CA HIS A 37 3.02 14.24 -17.01
C HIS A 37 3.82 13.21 -16.23
N CYS A 38 4.95 13.61 -15.64
CA CYS A 38 5.83 12.71 -14.88
C CYS A 38 5.95 13.18 -13.41
N PRO A 39 4.87 13.12 -12.61
CA PRO A 39 4.78 13.80 -11.31
C PRO A 39 5.54 13.12 -10.16
N TRP A 40 6.40 12.14 -10.46
CA TRP A 40 7.06 11.30 -9.48
C TRP A 40 8.44 11.82 -9.07
N GLU A 41 9.13 12.55 -9.95
CA GLU A 41 10.48 13.09 -9.69
C GLU A 41 11.38 12.02 -9.00
N TYR A 42 12.21 12.42 -8.04
CA TYR A 42 13.08 11.51 -7.28
C TYR A 42 12.50 11.13 -5.91
N THR A 43 11.20 10.85 -5.83
CA THR A 43 10.52 10.61 -4.53
C THR A 43 10.20 9.15 -4.24
N SER A 44 10.69 8.22 -5.05
CA SER A 44 10.50 6.79 -4.83
C SER A 44 11.34 6.24 -3.68
N VAL A 45 10.98 5.02 -3.23
CA VAL A 45 11.74 4.25 -2.23
C VAL A 45 13.25 4.29 -2.50
N VAL A 46 13.67 4.17 -3.76
CA VAL A 46 15.09 4.10 -4.14
C VAL A 46 15.81 5.45 -4.09
N ASN A 47 15.13 6.59 -4.24
CA ASN A 47 15.77 7.90 -4.47
C ASN A 47 15.30 9.03 -3.54
N LEU A 48 14.36 8.77 -2.63
CA LEU A 48 13.81 9.76 -1.70
C LEU A 48 14.87 10.25 -0.67
N VAL A 49 15.59 11.33 -0.99
CA VAL A 49 16.63 11.93 -0.12
C VAL A 49 16.14 13.21 0.58
N GLY A 50 15.11 13.88 0.05
CA GLY A 50 14.69 15.22 0.48
C GLY A 50 13.87 15.33 1.76
N LEU A 51 13.18 14.26 2.20
CA LEU A 51 12.32 14.28 3.40
C LEU A 51 13.08 14.64 4.69
N CYS A 52 14.38 14.40 4.76
CA CYS A 52 15.20 14.75 5.91
C CYS A 52 15.48 16.26 6.01
N ASN A 53 15.46 16.98 4.89
CA ASN A 53 15.81 18.40 4.79
C ASN A 53 14.57 19.31 4.70
N SER A 54 13.41 18.76 4.35
CA SER A 54 12.14 19.46 4.50
C SER A 54 11.91 19.80 5.98
N SER A 55 11.32 20.96 6.25
CA SER A 55 10.98 21.40 7.61
C SER A 55 10.36 20.24 8.38
N ALA A 56 11.08 19.73 9.40
CA ALA A 56 10.70 18.55 10.17
C ALA A 56 9.24 18.58 10.69
N SER A 57 8.66 19.78 10.79
CA SER A 57 7.26 20.04 11.14
C SER A 57 6.23 19.22 10.36
N SER A 58 6.46 18.91 9.07
CA SER A 58 5.47 18.16 8.27
C SER A 58 5.49 16.65 8.52
N LEU A 59 6.56 16.09 9.10
CA LEU A 59 6.53 14.70 9.57
C LEU A 59 6.22 14.63 11.07
N ASP A 60 6.50 15.70 11.81
CA ASP A 60 6.27 15.80 13.25
C ASP A 60 4.78 15.80 13.62
N ALA A 61 3.92 16.35 12.76
CA ALA A 61 2.47 16.41 13.01
C ALA A 61 1.80 15.03 13.09
N PHE A 62 2.44 13.98 12.57
CA PHE A 62 1.89 12.63 12.53
C PHE A 62 2.60 11.65 13.44
N ARG A 63 3.43 12.06 14.42
CA ARG A 63 4.24 11.09 15.16
C ARG A 63 3.39 10.17 16.08
N PRO A 64 3.35 8.84 15.83
CA PRO A 64 4.07 8.09 14.79
C PRO A 64 3.29 7.92 13.47
N LEU A 65 3.90 8.29 12.32
CA LEU A 65 3.23 8.14 11.02
C LEU A 65 3.33 6.70 10.56
N ARG A 66 2.19 6.07 10.25
CA ARG A 66 2.17 4.75 9.62
C ARG A 66 2.47 4.88 8.13
N ILE A 67 3.46 4.12 7.65
CA ILE A 67 3.92 4.15 6.26
C ILE A 67 3.90 2.74 5.67
N ARG A 68 3.16 2.57 4.57
CA ARG A 68 3.21 1.37 3.72
C ARG A 68 4.14 1.59 2.54
N ILE A 69 5.23 0.83 2.49
CA ILE A 69 6.20 0.86 1.38
C ILE A 69 5.79 -0.20 0.37
N GLY A 70 5.28 0.21 -0.78
CA GLY A 70 4.69 -0.69 -1.77
C GLY A 70 4.14 0.03 -2.99
N GLY A 71 3.66 -0.73 -3.97
CA GLY A 71 3.14 -0.20 -5.22
C GLY A 71 3.44 -1.14 -6.39
N SER A 72 3.04 -0.78 -7.61
CA SER A 72 3.05 -1.72 -8.75
C SER A 72 4.43 -2.31 -9.07
N LEU A 73 5.52 -1.56 -8.89
CA LEU A 73 6.86 -2.07 -9.19
C LEU A 73 7.44 -2.97 -8.08
N GLN A 74 6.79 -3.11 -6.93
CA GLN A 74 7.21 -3.96 -5.81
C GLN A 74 7.50 -5.41 -6.25
N ASP A 75 6.64 -5.97 -7.09
CA ASP A 75 6.78 -7.33 -7.63
C ASP A 75 7.87 -7.47 -8.71
N GLN A 76 8.68 -6.44 -8.89
CA GLN A 76 9.85 -6.42 -9.77
C GLN A 76 11.14 -6.01 -9.04
N VAL A 77 11.07 -5.80 -7.71
CA VAL A 77 12.22 -5.44 -6.88
C VAL A 77 13.04 -6.67 -6.52
N LEU A 78 14.36 -6.57 -6.64
CA LEU A 78 15.32 -7.45 -5.98
C LEU A 78 15.97 -6.70 -4.81
N TYR A 79 16.24 -7.39 -3.71
CA TYR A 79 16.94 -6.82 -2.56
C TYR A 79 18.43 -7.17 -2.66
N ASP A 80 19.32 -6.18 -2.62
CA ASP A 80 20.77 -6.37 -2.79
C ASP A 80 21.44 -6.95 -1.54
N VAL A 81 21.06 -8.18 -1.21
CA VAL A 81 21.47 -8.86 0.01
C VAL A 81 21.71 -10.32 -0.28
N GLY A 82 22.71 -10.88 0.40
CA GLY A 82 23.17 -12.24 0.13
C GLY A 82 23.87 -12.32 -1.23
N ASN A 83 23.60 -13.37 -2.00
CA ASN A 83 24.15 -13.55 -3.34
C ASN A 83 23.07 -13.29 -4.40
N LEU A 84 23.03 -12.06 -4.93
CA LEU A 84 22.04 -11.63 -5.91
C LEU A 84 22.16 -12.34 -7.27
N GLY A 85 23.33 -12.92 -7.57
CA GLY A 85 23.61 -13.59 -8.85
C GLY A 85 23.55 -12.70 -10.10
N SER A 86 23.32 -11.39 -9.93
CA SER A 86 23.24 -10.39 -11.00
C SER A 86 23.54 -9.00 -10.43
N PRO A 87 23.93 -8.02 -11.25
CA PRO A 87 24.17 -6.66 -10.77
C PRO A 87 22.88 -5.96 -10.28
N CYS A 88 22.99 -5.23 -9.18
CA CYS A 88 21.91 -4.40 -8.65
C CYS A 88 21.77 -3.11 -9.47
N HIS A 89 20.63 -2.94 -10.15
CA HIS A 89 20.34 -1.76 -10.96
C HIS A 89 19.01 -1.12 -10.58
N SER A 90 18.93 0.21 -10.72
CA SER A 90 17.67 0.95 -10.58
C SER A 90 16.69 0.59 -11.70
N PHE A 91 15.40 0.86 -11.47
CA PHE A 91 14.38 0.76 -12.51
C PHE A 91 14.69 1.68 -13.69
N PHE A 92 14.44 1.20 -14.90
CA PHE A 92 14.46 1.99 -16.12
C PHE A 92 13.34 1.54 -17.07
N LYS A 93 12.92 2.43 -17.97
CA LYS A 93 11.92 2.09 -19.01
C LYS A 93 12.38 0.92 -19.86
N MET A 94 11.54 -0.10 -19.96
CA MET A 94 11.80 -1.28 -20.76
C MET A 94 10.52 -1.70 -21.49
N LYS A 95 10.56 -1.63 -22.83
CA LYS A 95 9.44 -2.09 -23.66
C LYS A 95 9.18 -3.58 -23.42
N GLY A 96 7.94 -3.93 -23.13
CA GLY A 96 7.54 -5.31 -22.81
C GLY A 96 7.82 -5.75 -21.38
N GLY A 97 8.49 -4.91 -20.57
CA GLY A 97 8.60 -5.09 -19.12
C GLY A 97 7.24 -4.95 -18.44
N LEU A 98 7.10 -5.51 -17.24
CA LEU A 98 5.84 -5.40 -16.48
C LEU A 98 5.67 -3.92 -16.06
N PHE A 99 4.50 -3.36 -16.36
CA PHE A 99 4.21 -1.92 -16.29
C PHE A 99 5.11 -1.02 -17.14
N GLY A 100 5.84 -1.58 -18.13
CA GLY A 100 6.76 -0.82 -18.98
C GLY A 100 8.13 -0.54 -18.38
N PHE A 101 8.50 -1.22 -17.29
CA PHE A 101 9.77 -1.05 -16.60
C PHE A 101 10.55 -2.36 -16.50
N SER A 102 11.86 -2.22 -16.31
CA SER A 102 12.76 -3.32 -15.96
C SER A 102 12.44 -3.88 -14.57
N LYS A 103 13.13 -4.97 -14.20
CA LYS A 103 13.36 -5.24 -12.77
C LYS A 103 14.21 -4.11 -12.18
N GLY A 104 13.99 -3.83 -10.91
CA GLY A 104 14.75 -2.85 -10.14
C GLY A 104 15.35 -3.49 -8.92
N CYS A 105 16.21 -2.76 -8.23
CA CYS A 105 16.93 -3.28 -7.09
C CYS A 105 17.00 -2.25 -5.95
N LEU A 106 16.74 -2.70 -4.73
CA LEU A 106 16.92 -1.93 -3.50
C LEU A 106 18.29 -2.27 -2.90
N ASN A 107 19.23 -1.33 -2.97
CA ASN A 107 20.52 -1.41 -2.30
C ASN A 107 20.32 -1.39 -0.76
N MET A 108 21.10 -2.18 -0.02
CA MET A 108 20.96 -2.21 1.44
C MET A 108 21.40 -0.91 2.12
N ASP A 109 22.37 -0.17 1.56
CA ASP A 109 22.72 1.17 2.05
C ASP A 109 21.53 2.14 1.95
N ARG A 110 20.70 1.97 0.92
CA ARG A 110 19.48 2.74 0.75
C ARG A 110 18.40 2.33 1.75
N TRP A 111 18.26 1.02 2.01
CA TRP A 111 17.37 0.50 3.05
C TRP A 111 17.78 0.99 4.45
N ASP A 112 19.08 1.04 4.73
CA ASP A 112 19.65 1.60 5.95
C ASP A 112 19.32 3.09 6.10
N ALA A 113 19.50 3.88 5.03
CA ALA A 113 19.17 5.30 5.04
C ALA A 113 17.68 5.56 5.33
N LEU A 114 16.78 4.75 4.76
CA LEU A 114 15.34 4.83 5.02
C LEU A 114 15.02 4.49 6.49
N ASN A 115 15.57 3.42 7.03
CA ASN A 115 15.32 3.04 8.42
C ASN A 115 15.89 4.03 9.44
N ASN A 116 16.99 4.70 9.10
CA ASN A 116 17.50 5.82 9.89
C ASN A 116 16.51 6.99 9.93
N LEU A 117 15.85 7.30 8.80
CA LEU A 117 14.79 8.29 8.76
C LEU A 117 13.58 7.84 9.60
N PHE A 118 13.09 6.61 9.40
CA PHE A 118 11.93 6.08 10.12
C PHE A 118 12.15 6.03 11.62
N SER A 119 13.35 5.65 12.06
CA SER A 119 13.72 5.64 13.48
C SER A 119 13.74 7.05 14.07
N LYS A 120 14.20 8.05 13.31
CA LYS A 120 14.22 9.46 13.76
C LYS A 120 12.81 10.07 13.87
N THR A 121 11.90 9.67 13.00
CA THR A 121 10.51 10.17 12.99
C THR A 121 9.57 9.33 13.85
N GLY A 122 9.99 8.14 14.28
CA GLY A 122 9.14 7.18 14.97
C GLY A 122 8.10 6.51 14.06
N ALA A 123 8.31 6.51 12.74
CA ALA A 123 7.37 5.95 11.78
C ALA A 123 7.15 4.44 11.99
N ILE A 124 5.91 3.99 11.78
CA ILE A 124 5.50 2.58 11.85
C ILE A 124 5.47 2.04 10.42
N ILE A 125 6.27 1.01 10.14
CA ILE A 125 6.55 0.59 8.77
C ILE A 125 5.90 -0.75 8.44
N SER A 126 5.14 -0.77 7.35
CA SER A 126 4.76 -1.99 6.63
C SER A 126 5.50 -2.03 5.30
N PHE A 127 6.05 -3.18 4.94
CA PHE A 127 6.85 -3.32 3.72
C PHE A 127 6.31 -4.44 2.83
N GLY A 128 6.05 -4.12 1.58
CA GLY A 128 5.60 -5.06 0.58
C GLY A 128 6.74 -5.82 -0.10
N LEU A 129 6.65 -7.15 -0.06
CA LEU A 129 7.62 -8.08 -0.64
C LEU A 129 7.30 -8.42 -2.10
N ASN A 130 8.33 -8.75 -2.88
CA ASN A 130 8.16 -9.23 -4.26
C ASN A 130 7.60 -10.66 -4.29
N ALA A 131 6.32 -10.80 -4.66
CA ALA A 131 5.62 -12.07 -4.75
C ALA A 131 5.73 -12.75 -6.14
N LEU A 132 6.33 -12.08 -7.13
CA LEU A 132 6.61 -12.65 -8.46
C LEU A 132 8.03 -13.19 -8.62
N HIS A 133 8.92 -13.03 -7.63
CA HIS A 133 10.27 -13.57 -7.71
C HIS A 133 10.26 -15.10 -7.92
N GLY A 134 10.96 -15.56 -8.98
CA GLY A 134 11.00 -16.97 -9.40
C GLY A 134 9.82 -17.44 -10.25
N ARG A 135 8.74 -16.66 -10.36
CA ARG A 135 7.59 -17.01 -11.20
C ARG A 135 7.83 -16.68 -12.66
N HIS A 136 7.00 -17.27 -13.52
CA HIS A 136 6.97 -16.97 -14.94
C HIS A 136 5.54 -16.67 -15.41
N LYS A 137 5.45 -15.84 -16.45
CA LYS A 137 4.19 -15.51 -17.10
C LYS A 137 3.70 -16.72 -17.90
N ILE A 138 2.50 -17.19 -17.59
CA ILE A 138 1.85 -18.31 -18.29
C ILE A 138 1.12 -17.78 -19.51
N LYS A 139 0.19 -16.84 -19.31
CA LYS A 139 -0.61 -16.22 -20.38
C LYS A 139 -1.18 -14.89 -19.92
N ASN A 140 -1.18 -13.88 -20.80
CA ASN A 140 -1.73 -12.55 -20.51
C ASN A 140 -1.14 -11.95 -19.21
N LYS A 141 -1.97 -11.74 -18.19
CA LYS A 141 -1.54 -11.26 -16.87
C LYS A 141 -1.27 -12.39 -15.88
N VAL A 142 -1.57 -13.65 -16.21
CA VAL A 142 -1.48 -14.77 -15.26
C VAL A 142 -0.03 -15.25 -15.12
N TRP A 143 0.44 -15.28 -13.88
CA TRP A 143 1.74 -15.81 -13.48
C TRP A 143 1.56 -17.10 -12.69
N GLY A 144 2.53 -18.00 -12.84
CA GLY A 144 2.60 -19.22 -12.05
C GLY A 144 4.02 -19.72 -11.88
N GLY A 145 4.14 -20.96 -11.42
CA GLY A 145 5.37 -21.48 -10.86
C GLY A 145 5.55 -21.10 -9.38
N PRO A 146 6.50 -21.75 -8.69
CA PRO A 146 6.73 -21.54 -7.26
C PRO A 146 7.31 -20.16 -6.99
N TRP A 147 6.94 -19.56 -5.86
CA TRP A 147 7.62 -18.38 -5.36
C TRP A 147 9.00 -18.76 -4.81
N ASN A 148 10.05 -18.17 -5.39
CA ASN A 148 11.39 -18.26 -4.84
C ASN A 148 11.50 -17.26 -3.68
N SER A 149 11.56 -17.78 -2.46
CA SER A 149 11.53 -16.97 -1.24
C SER A 149 12.92 -16.55 -0.76
N THR A 150 14.02 -17.01 -1.38
CA THR A 150 15.38 -16.78 -0.87
C THR A 150 15.71 -15.30 -0.75
N ASN A 151 15.40 -14.49 -1.77
CA ASN A 151 15.70 -13.05 -1.73
C ASN A 151 14.90 -12.32 -0.63
N ALA A 152 13.62 -12.68 -0.45
CA ALA A 152 12.81 -12.12 0.63
C ALA A 152 13.28 -12.59 2.02
N HIS A 153 13.65 -13.86 2.17
CA HIS A 153 14.23 -14.40 3.39
C HIS A 153 15.51 -13.64 3.79
N ASP A 154 16.43 -13.44 2.84
CA ASP A 154 17.70 -12.76 3.10
C ASP A 154 17.47 -11.27 3.44
N PHE A 155 16.50 -10.63 2.80
CA PHE A 155 16.10 -9.26 3.11
C PHE A 155 15.48 -9.10 4.50
N ILE A 156 14.57 -9.99 4.89
CA ILE A 156 13.99 -10.01 6.23
C ILE A 156 15.10 -10.27 7.26
N SER A 157 15.99 -11.22 7.00
CA SER A 157 17.13 -11.56 7.87
C SER A 157 18.07 -10.37 8.08
N TYR A 158 18.38 -9.63 7.01
CA TYR A 158 19.19 -8.41 7.09
C TYR A 158 18.47 -7.32 7.88
N THR A 159 17.18 -7.13 7.63
CA THR A 159 16.37 -6.15 8.38
C THR A 159 16.40 -6.43 9.88
N ILE A 160 16.28 -7.70 10.28
CA ILE A 160 16.39 -8.14 11.69
C ILE A 160 17.81 -7.91 12.22
N SER A 161 18.85 -8.27 11.47
CA SER A 161 20.24 -8.16 11.93
C SER A 161 20.66 -6.71 12.20
N LYS A 162 20.04 -5.76 11.50
CA LYS A 162 20.21 -4.32 11.71
C LYS A 162 19.35 -3.76 12.85
N GLY A 163 18.46 -4.57 13.43
CA GLY A 163 17.54 -4.15 14.49
C GLY A 163 16.40 -3.25 13.99
N TYR A 164 16.14 -3.23 12.68
CA TYR A 164 15.06 -2.42 12.11
C TYR A 164 13.69 -3.02 12.43
N LYS A 165 12.76 -2.14 12.80
CA LYS A 165 11.42 -2.54 13.21
C LYS A 165 10.48 -2.47 12.02
N ILE A 166 9.87 -3.61 11.71
CA ILE A 166 8.79 -3.73 10.74
C ILE A 166 7.55 -4.19 11.48
N GLU A 167 6.43 -3.55 11.21
CA GLU A 167 5.14 -3.90 11.79
C GLU A 167 4.46 -5.00 10.98
N ALA A 168 4.49 -4.90 9.66
CA ALA A 168 3.92 -5.92 8.79
C ALA A 168 4.74 -6.14 7.52
N TRP A 169 4.82 -7.41 7.13
CA TRP A 169 5.30 -7.83 5.82
C TRP A 169 4.10 -8.09 4.92
N GLU A 170 3.93 -7.27 3.89
CA GLU A 170 2.88 -7.45 2.88
C GLU A 170 3.38 -8.33 1.73
N PHE A 171 2.54 -9.24 1.22
CA PHE A 171 2.94 -10.16 0.16
C PHE A 171 2.49 -9.71 -1.23
N GLY A 172 3.35 -9.08 -2.03
CA GLY A 172 3.01 -8.63 -3.38
C GLY A 172 2.03 -7.46 -3.46
N ASN A 173 1.73 -7.03 -4.69
CA ASN A 173 0.88 -5.88 -4.97
C ASN A 173 -0.03 -6.12 -6.19
N GLU A 174 -1.35 -6.02 -6.00
CA GLU A 174 -2.39 -6.09 -7.04
C GLU A 174 -2.37 -7.38 -7.87
N LEU A 175 -1.96 -8.48 -7.24
CA LEU A 175 -1.94 -9.83 -7.83
C LEU A 175 -3.26 -10.58 -7.64
N SER A 176 -4.20 -10.04 -6.86
CA SER A 176 -5.49 -10.64 -6.56
C SER A 176 -6.46 -10.57 -7.74
N GLY A 177 -7.30 -11.59 -7.86
CA GLY A 177 -8.37 -11.63 -8.85
C GLY A 177 -7.86 -11.54 -10.29
N THR A 178 -8.41 -10.59 -11.04
CA THR A 178 -8.05 -10.29 -12.43
C THR A 178 -6.69 -9.60 -12.60
N GLY A 179 -6.20 -8.93 -11.55
CA GLY A 179 -4.92 -8.21 -11.52
C GLY A 179 -4.82 -7.00 -12.47
N ILE A 180 -3.95 -6.05 -12.13
CA ILE A 180 -3.71 -4.86 -12.96
C ILE A 180 -2.68 -5.14 -14.06
N GLY A 181 -1.47 -5.55 -13.70
CA GLY A 181 -0.43 -5.97 -14.65
C GLY A 181 -0.12 -7.47 -14.59
N ALA A 182 -0.31 -8.07 -13.41
CA ALA A 182 -0.04 -9.46 -13.11
C ALA A 182 -1.13 -10.01 -12.19
N SER A 183 -1.37 -11.32 -12.23
CA SER A 183 -2.28 -12.01 -11.32
C SER A 183 -1.75 -13.40 -10.97
N VAL A 184 -2.06 -13.84 -9.75
CA VAL A 184 -1.75 -15.18 -9.23
C VAL A 184 -3.05 -15.79 -8.72
N SER A 185 -3.26 -17.09 -8.95
CA SER A 185 -4.45 -17.78 -8.44
C SER A 185 -4.47 -17.72 -6.91
N ALA A 186 -5.68 -17.63 -6.32
CA ALA A 186 -5.83 -17.58 -4.87
C ALA A 186 -5.19 -18.80 -4.17
N ASP A 187 -5.25 -20.00 -4.77
CA ASP A 187 -4.63 -21.21 -4.21
C ASP A 187 -3.12 -21.10 -4.11
N THR A 188 -2.47 -20.67 -5.19
CA THR A 188 -1.02 -20.53 -5.22
C THR A 188 -0.59 -19.40 -4.30
N TYR A 189 -1.26 -18.25 -4.41
CA TYR A 189 -0.97 -17.09 -3.60
C TYR A 189 -1.12 -17.39 -2.09
N ALA A 190 -2.20 -18.06 -1.67
CA ALA A 190 -2.43 -18.41 -0.26
C ALA A 190 -1.38 -19.37 0.31
N LYS A 191 -0.93 -20.36 -0.49
CA LYS A 191 0.17 -21.25 -0.09
C LYS A 191 1.48 -20.49 0.11
N ASP A 192 1.76 -19.52 -0.77
CA ASP A 192 2.96 -18.70 -0.67
C ASP A 192 2.90 -17.70 0.50
N VAL A 193 1.71 -17.21 0.86
CA VAL A 193 1.48 -16.48 2.12
C VAL A 193 1.78 -17.36 3.33
N GLY A 194 1.36 -18.63 3.32
CA GLY A 194 1.72 -19.62 4.36
C GLY A 194 3.23 -19.78 4.49
N LYS A 195 3.93 -19.94 3.37
CA LYS A 195 5.40 -20.02 3.33
C LYS A 195 6.07 -18.75 3.87
N LEU A 196 5.54 -17.57 3.56
CA LEU A 196 6.03 -16.32 4.14
C LEU A 196 5.82 -16.30 5.66
N ASN A 197 4.66 -16.74 6.16
CA ASN A 197 4.43 -16.83 7.60
C ASN A 197 5.44 -17.76 8.29
N GLU A 198 5.73 -18.93 7.72
CA GLU A 198 6.75 -19.86 8.23
C GLU A 198 8.14 -19.22 8.30
N ILE A 199 8.53 -18.46 7.26
CA ILE A 199 9.81 -17.72 7.25
C ILE A 199 9.85 -16.69 8.36
N VAL A 200 8.78 -15.89 8.51
CA VAL A 200 8.71 -14.86 9.55
C VAL A 200 8.70 -15.50 10.94
N ASP A 201 7.97 -16.59 11.17
CA ASP A 201 7.99 -17.34 12.42
C ASP A 201 9.40 -17.83 12.78
N ALA A 202 10.10 -18.42 11.82
CA ALA A 202 11.45 -18.92 12.04
C ALA A 202 12.45 -17.81 12.34
N LEU A 203 12.42 -16.71 11.58
CA LEU A 203 13.36 -15.60 11.71
C LEU A 203 13.11 -14.75 12.97
N TYR A 204 11.85 -14.56 13.36
CA TYR A 204 11.47 -13.78 14.53
C TYR A 204 11.30 -14.60 15.81
N LYS A 205 11.66 -15.90 15.84
CA LYS A 205 11.47 -16.79 17.01
C LYS A 205 12.00 -16.26 18.35
N ASN A 206 13.05 -15.44 18.32
CA ASN A 206 13.68 -14.84 19.50
C ASN A 206 13.35 -13.34 19.67
N SER A 207 12.41 -12.82 18.88
CA SER A 207 12.00 -11.42 18.93
C SER A 207 10.83 -11.23 19.89
N ASN A 208 10.85 -10.13 20.65
CA ASN A 208 9.77 -9.80 21.58
C ASN A 208 8.45 -9.46 20.88
N LYS A 209 8.51 -8.99 19.63
CA LYS A 209 7.34 -8.66 18.80
C LYS A 209 7.55 -9.24 17.41
N LYS A 210 6.62 -10.08 16.96
CA LYS A 210 6.58 -10.61 15.59
C LYS A 210 5.78 -9.64 14.71
N PRO A 211 6.25 -9.31 13.48
CA PRO A 211 5.46 -8.56 12.52
C PRO A 211 4.26 -9.37 12.02
N SER A 212 3.17 -8.68 11.68
CA SER A 212 2.00 -9.29 11.02
C SER A 212 2.35 -9.67 9.58
N ILE A 213 1.67 -10.68 9.06
CA ILE A 213 1.55 -10.90 7.61
C ILE A 213 0.34 -10.12 7.09
N MET A 214 0.51 -9.42 5.97
CA MET A 214 -0.51 -8.60 5.32
C MET A 214 -0.69 -9.04 3.86
N ALA A 215 -1.94 -9.13 3.38
CA ALA A 215 -2.26 -9.55 2.02
C ALA A 215 -3.72 -9.26 1.66
N PRO A 216 -4.12 -9.16 0.37
CA PRO A 216 -3.26 -9.30 -0.79
C PRO A 216 -2.70 -8.00 -1.38
N GLY A 217 -3.00 -6.84 -0.80
CA GLY A 217 -2.58 -5.55 -1.34
C GLY A 217 -3.14 -5.32 -2.75
N GLY A 218 -4.42 -5.61 -2.96
CA GLY A 218 -5.05 -5.55 -4.28
C GLY A 218 -6.55 -5.26 -4.24
N PHE A 219 -7.19 -5.18 -5.40
CA PHE A 219 -8.62 -4.89 -5.50
C PHE A 219 -9.47 -6.06 -5.00
N PHE A 220 -10.53 -5.73 -4.28
CA PHE A 220 -11.43 -6.72 -3.69
C PHE A 220 -12.23 -7.47 -4.76
N GLU A 221 -12.02 -8.78 -4.82
CA GLU A 221 -12.86 -9.73 -5.54
C GLU A 221 -13.31 -10.83 -4.58
N GLN A 222 -14.61 -10.86 -4.27
CA GLN A 222 -15.19 -11.67 -3.19
C GLN A 222 -14.74 -13.14 -3.22
N GLY A 223 -14.83 -13.81 -4.38
CA GLY A 223 -14.46 -15.21 -4.51
C GLY A 223 -12.96 -15.46 -4.27
N TRP A 224 -12.11 -14.53 -4.71
CA TRP A 224 -10.66 -14.64 -4.54
C TRP A 224 -10.28 -14.41 -3.07
N PHE A 225 -10.82 -13.37 -2.42
CA PHE A 225 -10.56 -13.06 -1.02
C PHE A 225 -11.10 -14.13 -0.07
N ALA A 226 -12.31 -14.64 -0.31
CA ALA A 226 -12.86 -15.75 0.47
C ALA A 226 -11.98 -16.99 0.37
N LYS A 227 -11.44 -17.28 -0.82
CA LYS A 227 -10.56 -18.43 -1.03
C LYS A 227 -9.20 -18.25 -0.35
N LEU A 228 -8.61 -17.04 -0.42
CA LEU A 228 -7.40 -16.69 0.32
C LEU A 228 -7.56 -17.00 1.80
N LEU A 229 -8.59 -16.42 2.44
CA LEU A 229 -8.86 -16.56 3.88
C LEU A 229 -9.08 -18.01 4.31
N LYS A 230 -9.86 -18.79 3.54
CA LYS A 230 -10.11 -20.21 3.82
C LYS A 230 -8.84 -21.06 3.79
N ILE A 231 -7.91 -20.76 2.87
CA ILE A 231 -6.68 -21.54 2.71
C ILE A 231 -5.63 -21.13 3.74
N THR A 232 -5.47 -19.83 4.03
CA THR A 232 -4.49 -19.36 5.02
C THR A 232 -4.90 -19.68 6.45
N GLY A 233 -6.18 -19.51 6.77
CA GLY A 233 -6.72 -19.74 8.10
C GLY A 233 -6.21 -18.75 9.17
N PRO A 234 -6.69 -18.90 10.43
CA PRO A 234 -6.23 -18.10 11.56
C PRO A 234 -4.76 -18.39 11.90
N GLY A 235 -4.03 -17.37 12.34
CA GLY A 235 -2.62 -17.46 12.71
C GLY A 235 -1.63 -17.30 11.56
N THR A 236 -2.09 -17.43 10.31
CA THR A 236 -1.28 -17.18 9.10
C THR A 236 -1.50 -15.77 8.56
N LEU A 237 -2.76 -15.41 8.27
CA LEU A 237 -3.13 -14.11 7.70
C LEU A 237 -4.11 -13.40 8.63
N ASN A 238 -3.60 -12.44 9.39
CA ASN A 238 -4.37 -11.68 10.37
C ASN A 238 -4.69 -10.25 9.90
N THR A 239 -4.05 -9.78 8.83
CA THR A 239 -4.31 -8.45 8.25
C THR A 239 -4.64 -8.60 6.77
N VAL A 240 -5.91 -8.33 6.43
CA VAL A 240 -6.37 -8.29 5.04
C VAL A 240 -6.27 -6.87 4.51
N SER A 241 -5.44 -6.68 3.49
CA SER A 241 -5.27 -5.39 2.83
C SER A 241 -5.96 -5.35 1.47
N HIS A 242 -6.67 -4.26 1.19
CA HIS A 242 -7.21 -4.01 -0.14
C HIS A 242 -6.91 -2.60 -0.63
N HIS A 243 -6.92 -2.45 -1.95
CA HIS A 243 -6.78 -1.16 -2.61
C HIS A 243 -8.16 -0.59 -2.95
N MET A 244 -8.21 0.73 -3.08
CA MET A 244 -9.40 1.37 -3.61
C MET A 244 -9.05 2.64 -4.38
N TYR A 245 -9.73 2.85 -5.50
CA TYR A 245 -9.64 4.02 -6.38
C TYR A 245 -11.03 4.23 -6.97
N ASN A 246 -11.80 5.14 -6.39
CA ASN A 246 -13.24 5.25 -6.66
C ASN A 246 -13.59 6.34 -7.66
N LEU A 247 -12.67 7.23 -8.04
CA LEU A 247 -12.94 8.38 -8.92
C LEU A 247 -12.70 8.10 -10.41
N GLY A 248 -11.95 7.04 -10.73
CA GLY A 248 -11.53 6.73 -12.09
C GLY A 248 -10.08 7.09 -12.37
N ALA A 249 -9.78 7.34 -13.64
CA ALA A 249 -8.43 7.63 -14.12
C ALA A 249 -8.05 9.10 -13.89
N GLY A 250 -6.76 9.39 -13.64
CA GLY A 250 -6.28 10.77 -13.50
C GLY A 250 -6.52 11.68 -14.72
N VAL A 251 -6.75 11.11 -15.91
CA VAL A 251 -7.08 11.87 -17.13
C VAL A 251 -8.56 12.24 -17.25
N ASP A 252 -9.42 11.72 -16.38
CA ASP A 252 -10.85 11.95 -16.48
C ASP A 252 -11.19 13.44 -16.22
N HIS A 253 -11.81 14.10 -17.20
CA HIS A 253 -12.19 15.51 -17.10
C HIS A 253 -13.37 15.74 -16.13
N HIS A 254 -14.06 14.67 -15.72
CA HIS A 254 -15.19 14.72 -14.78
C HIS A 254 -14.79 14.45 -13.32
N LEU A 255 -13.49 14.40 -12.99
CA LEU A 255 -13.04 14.12 -11.61
C LEU A 255 -13.69 15.04 -10.57
N ILE A 256 -13.77 16.36 -10.83
CA ILE A 256 -14.42 17.30 -9.91
C ILE A 256 -15.91 16.97 -9.73
N GLU A 257 -16.60 16.61 -10.82
CA GLU A 257 -18.01 16.23 -10.77
C GLU A 257 -18.21 14.93 -9.97
N HIS A 258 -17.32 13.95 -10.13
CA HIS A 258 -17.33 12.71 -9.34
C HIS A 258 -17.08 12.98 -7.85
N ILE A 259 -16.13 13.84 -7.53
CA ILE A 259 -15.76 14.21 -6.15
C ILE A 259 -16.91 14.93 -5.44
N LEU A 260 -17.61 15.82 -6.13
CA LEU A 260 -18.70 16.61 -5.55
C LEU A 260 -20.07 15.91 -5.61
N ASN A 261 -20.14 14.69 -6.15
CA ASN A 261 -21.37 13.93 -6.29
C ASN A 261 -21.50 12.88 -5.17
N PRO A 262 -22.36 13.08 -4.16
CA PRO A 262 -22.50 12.14 -3.04
C PRO A 262 -23.03 10.77 -3.47
N TYR A 263 -23.87 10.70 -4.53
CA TYR A 263 -24.33 9.43 -5.07
C TYR A 263 -23.18 8.66 -5.72
N TYR A 264 -22.25 9.36 -6.37
CA TYR A 264 -21.06 8.74 -6.93
C TYR A 264 -20.15 8.19 -5.83
N LEU A 265 -19.82 8.99 -4.81
CA LEU A 265 -18.98 8.58 -3.69
C LEU A 265 -19.58 7.41 -2.89
N SER A 266 -20.89 7.44 -2.65
CA SER A 266 -21.61 6.42 -1.87
C SER A 266 -21.52 5.00 -2.47
N LYS A 267 -21.18 4.85 -3.77
CA LYS A 267 -21.05 3.54 -4.42
C LYS A 267 -20.00 2.64 -3.76
N VAL A 268 -18.95 3.22 -3.16
CA VAL A 268 -17.87 2.44 -2.51
C VAL A 268 -18.34 1.70 -1.25
N SER A 269 -19.44 2.13 -0.64
CA SER A 269 -20.07 1.43 0.51
C SER A 269 -20.37 -0.03 0.22
N LYS A 270 -20.71 -0.37 -1.03
CA LYS A 270 -20.94 -1.76 -1.45
C LYS A 270 -19.69 -2.61 -1.30
N THR A 271 -18.53 -2.07 -1.69
CA THR A 271 -17.24 -2.76 -1.56
C THR A 271 -16.92 -3.02 -0.09
N PHE A 272 -17.04 -2.01 0.76
CA PHE A 272 -16.80 -2.17 2.20
C PHE A 272 -17.78 -3.16 2.85
N SER A 273 -19.07 -3.08 2.53
CA SER A 273 -20.09 -4.00 3.02
C SER A 273 -19.82 -5.45 2.58
N SER A 274 -19.53 -5.68 1.30
CA SER A 274 -19.22 -7.01 0.78
C SER A 274 -17.92 -7.58 1.34
N LEU A 275 -16.89 -6.74 1.54
CA LEU A 275 -15.65 -7.16 2.19
C LEU A 275 -15.90 -7.51 3.66
N SER A 276 -16.64 -6.68 4.40
CA SER A 276 -17.00 -6.94 5.80
C SER A 276 -17.73 -8.28 5.96
N GLN A 277 -18.74 -8.55 5.11
CA GLN A 277 -19.44 -9.84 5.09
C GLN A 277 -18.51 -11.00 4.75
N THR A 278 -17.61 -10.82 3.78
CA THR A 278 -16.63 -11.85 3.39
C THR A 278 -15.70 -12.18 4.55
N ILE A 279 -15.25 -11.18 5.30
CA ILE A 279 -14.39 -11.34 6.47
C ILE A 279 -15.15 -12.03 7.61
N GLN A 280 -16.36 -11.59 7.93
CA GLN A 280 -17.20 -12.25 8.95
C GLN A 280 -17.41 -13.74 8.67
N GLN A 281 -17.62 -14.10 7.40
CA GLN A 281 -17.89 -15.49 7.01
C GLN A 281 -16.64 -16.37 6.89
N ASN A 282 -15.52 -15.81 6.41
CA ASN A 282 -14.37 -16.62 5.97
C ASN A 282 -13.10 -16.33 6.75
N GLY A 283 -13.04 -15.24 7.51
CA GLY A 283 -11.86 -14.79 8.24
C GLY A 283 -12.17 -13.87 9.42
N PRO A 284 -13.07 -14.23 10.37
CA PRO A 284 -13.48 -13.34 11.45
C PRO A 284 -12.34 -12.96 12.42
N TRP A 285 -11.19 -13.62 12.32
CA TRP A 285 -9.97 -13.29 13.07
C TRP A 285 -9.13 -12.17 12.43
N ALA A 286 -9.41 -11.81 11.17
CA ALA A 286 -8.59 -10.89 10.40
C ALA A 286 -9.09 -9.46 10.52
N SER A 287 -8.15 -8.52 10.67
CA SER A 287 -8.41 -7.09 10.57
C SER A 287 -8.36 -6.63 9.11
N VAL A 288 -9.20 -5.67 8.73
CA VAL A 288 -9.25 -5.14 7.37
C VAL A 288 -8.57 -3.78 7.29
N TRP A 289 -7.68 -3.61 6.33
CA TRP A 289 -6.96 -2.37 6.07
C TRP A 289 -7.21 -1.93 4.61
N VAL A 290 -7.42 -0.62 4.41
CA VAL A 290 -7.20 -0.01 3.10
C VAL A 290 -5.69 0.24 3.00
N GLY A 291 -4.99 -0.62 2.27
CA GLY A 291 -3.52 -0.57 2.15
C GLY A 291 -3.02 0.48 1.16
N GLU A 292 -3.88 0.92 0.25
CA GLU A 292 -3.57 1.93 -0.76
C GLU A 292 -4.87 2.58 -1.29
N SER A 293 -4.90 3.90 -1.32
CA SER A 293 -5.98 4.66 -1.96
C SER A 293 -5.54 6.05 -2.37
N GLY A 294 -5.80 6.44 -3.61
CA GLY A 294 -5.50 7.79 -4.13
C GLY A 294 -6.69 8.51 -4.77
N GLY A 295 -7.90 7.94 -4.68
CA GLY A 295 -9.11 8.46 -5.33
C GLY A 295 -9.09 8.19 -6.83
N ALA A 296 -8.22 8.89 -7.56
CA ALA A 296 -7.96 8.69 -8.98
C ALA A 296 -6.66 7.92 -9.22
N PHE A 297 -6.72 6.84 -10.00
CA PHE A 297 -5.53 6.03 -10.34
C PHE A 297 -4.69 6.70 -11.44
N ASN A 298 -3.53 6.13 -11.77
CA ASN A 298 -2.55 6.70 -12.71
C ASN A 298 -2.04 8.09 -12.29
N SER A 299 -1.45 8.15 -11.09
CA SER A 299 -0.80 9.33 -10.51
C SER A 299 -1.74 10.48 -10.11
N GLY A 300 -3.06 10.27 -10.09
CA GLY A 300 -4.03 11.31 -9.72
C GLY A 300 -4.32 12.30 -10.85
N GLY A 301 -5.33 13.14 -10.67
CA GLY A 301 -5.73 14.16 -11.63
C GLY A 301 -4.87 15.41 -11.52
N PHE A 302 -4.27 15.83 -12.63
CA PHE A 302 -3.50 17.07 -12.71
C PHE A 302 -4.40 18.28 -12.40
N HIS A 303 -3.98 19.15 -11.49
CA HIS A 303 -4.75 20.30 -10.98
C HIS A 303 -6.08 19.96 -10.29
N VAL A 304 -6.27 18.70 -9.91
CA VAL A 304 -7.45 18.25 -9.16
C VAL A 304 -6.99 17.59 -7.86
N SER A 305 -6.14 16.58 -7.96
CA SER A 305 -5.78 15.72 -6.82
C SER A 305 -4.85 16.37 -5.79
N ASP A 306 -4.23 17.50 -6.13
CA ASP A 306 -3.38 18.33 -5.27
C ASP A 306 -4.13 19.56 -4.71
N THR A 307 -5.44 19.67 -4.94
CA THR A 307 -6.25 20.84 -4.55
C THR A 307 -7.26 20.51 -3.45
N SER A 308 -7.86 21.54 -2.87
CA SER A 308 -8.83 21.40 -1.77
C SER A 308 -10.09 20.60 -2.14
N VAL A 309 -10.43 20.51 -3.43
CA VAL A 309 -11.59 19.71 -3.85
C VAL A 309 -11.35 18.22 -3.57
N ASN A 310 -10.10 17.75 -3.68
CA ASN A 310 -9.75 16.35 -3.46
C ASN A 310 -10.05 15.89 -2.02
N SER A 311 -10.10 16.81 -1.06
CA SER A 311 -10.42 16.49 0.33
C SER A 311 -11.83 15.93 0.53
N PHE A 312 -12.80 16.25 -0.35
CA PHE A 312 -14.19 15.81 -0.17
C PHE A 312 -14.33 14.29 -0.28
N TRP A 313 -13.80 13.67 -1.35
CA TRP A 313 -13.86 12.21 -1.49
C TRP A 313 -13.02 11.53 -0.41
N TYR A 314 -11.89 12.14 -0.05
CA TYR A 314 -10.94 11.54 0.88
C TYR A 314 -11.55 11.42 2.28
N LEU A 315 -12.12 12.51 2.80
CA LEU A 315 -12.78 12.52 4.11
C LEU A 315 -14.04 11.66 4.13
N ASP A 316 -14.86 11.71 3.07
CA ASP A 316 -16.06 10.87 2.95
C ASP A 316 -15.71 9.39 3.09
N GLN A 317 -14.69 8.96 2.37
CA GLN A 317 -14.31 7.55 2.35
C GLN A 317 -13.50 7.13 3.57
N LEU A 318 -12.71 8.03 4.17
CA LEU A 318 -12.06 7.78 5.45
C LEU A 318 -13.12 7.51 6.54
N GLY A 319 -14.16 8.34 6.62
CA GLY A 319 -15.29 8.11 7.53
C GLY A 319 -16.07 6.83 7.20
N MET A 320 -16.30 6.55 5.91
CA MET A 320 -17.00 5.36 5.47
C MET A 320 -16.24 4.07 5.82
N ALA A 321 -14.93 4.03 5.58
CA ALA A 321 -14.10 2.88 5.93
C ALA A 321 -14.13 2.60 7.44
N ALA A 322 -14.01 3.64 8.27
CA ALA A 322 -14.16 3.53 9.72
C ALA A 322 -15.53 2.92 10.11
N ALA A 323 -16.63 3.37 9.50
CA ALA A 323 -17.97 2.83 9.78
C ALA A 323 -18.13 1.33 9.42
N TYR A 324 -17.30 0.81 8.52
CA TYR A 324 -17.25 -0.63 8.18
C TYR A 324 -16.15 -1.40 8.93
N ASN A 325 -15.63 -0.85 10.03
CA ASN A 325 -14.63 -1.47 10.90
C ASN A 325 -13.28 -1.75 10.20
N THR A 326 -12.94 -0.94 9.20
CA THR A 326 -11.58 -0.89 8.65
C THR A 326 -10.64 -0.29 9.68
N LYS A 327 -9.55 -0.99 10.00
CA LYS A 327 -8.63 -0.62 11.09
C LYS A 327 -7.57 0.39 10.70
N VAL A 328 -7.16 0.43 9.43
CA VAL A 328 -6.14 1.35 8.92
C VAL A 328 -6.52 1.80 7.51
N TYR A 329 -6.22 3.06 7.18
CA TYR A 329 -6.41 3.65 5.87
C TYR A 329 -5.14 4.34 5.39
N CYS A 330 -4.49 3.78 4.37
CA CYS A 330 -3.26 4.31 3.77
C CYS A 330 -3.54 5.13 2.51
N ARG A 331 -3.19 6.42 2.57
CA ARG A 331 -3.25 7.35 1.44
C ARG A 331 -2.04 7.19 0.50
N GLN A 332 -2.36 6.90 -0.75
CA GLN A 332 -1.46 7.02 -1.89
C GLN A 332 -1.38 8.50 -2.30
N THR A 333 -0.28 9.21 -2.09
CA THR A 333 0.99 8.84 -1.43
C THR A 333 1.38 9.88 -0.38
N LEU A 334 2.37 9.59 0.46
CA LEU A 334 3.07 10.63 1.23
C LEU A 334 3.69 11.68 0.30
N VAL A 335 4.36 11.24 -0.77
CA VAL A 335 5.05 12.08 -1.75
C VAL A 335 5.11 11.39 -3.12
N GLY A 336 5.02 12.17 -4.21
CA GLY A 336 5.05 11.68 -5.59
C GLY A 336 3.67 11.43 -6.17
N GLY A 337 3.45 11.81 -7.42
CA GLY A 337 2.10 11.84 -8.01
C GLY A 337 1.32 13.12 -7.65
N HIS A 338 0.29 13.43 -8.42
CA HIS A 338 -0.59 14.57 -8.19
C HIS A 338 -1.47 14.40 -6.95
N TYR A 339 -1.67 13.18 -6.46
CA TYR A 339 -2.45 12.88 -5.25
C TYR A 339 -1.65 12.95 -3.94
N SER A 340 -0.38 13.36 -4.00
CA SER A 340 0.56 13.30 -2.87
C SER A 340 0.13 14.21 -1.72
N LEU A 341 0.39 13.80 -0.48
CA LEU A 341 0.16 14.62 0.70
C LEU A 341 1.19 15.76 0.80
N LEU A 342 2.41 15.53 0.34
CA LEU A 342 3.47 16.53 0.28
C LEU A 342 3.80 16.82 -1.18
N ASN A 343 3.94 18.09 -1.53
CA ASN A 343 4.41 18.51 -2.84
C ASN A 343 5.74 17.82 -3.18
N THR A 344 5.83 17.24 -4.38
CA THR A 344 6.95 16.40 -4.81
C THR A 344 8.32 17.11 -4.77
N THR A 345 8.36 18.44 -4.97
CA THR A 345 9.62 19.20 -5.05
C THR A 345 9.90 20.00 -3.79
N THR A 346 8.87 20.63 -3.21
CA THR A 346 9.05 21.55 -2.07
C THR A 346 8.79 20.89 -0.72
N PHE A 347 8.16 19.70 -0.70
CA PHE A 347 7.65 19.02 0.49
C PHE A 347 6.67 19.86 1.32
N VAL A 348 6.13 20.94 0.75
CA VAL A 348 5.04 21.70 1.37
C VAL A 348 3.77 20.84 1.35
N PRO A 349 3.05 20.73 2.47
CA PRO A 349 1.80 19.99 2.52
C PRO A 349 0.74 20.47 1.53
N ASN A 350 0.17 19.52 0.78
CA ASN A 350 -1.03 19.71 -0.04
C ASN A 350 -2.29 19.69 0.86
N PRO A 351 -3.46 20.16 0.40
CA PRO A 351 -4.66 20.32 1.23
C PRO A 351 -5.08 19.06 2.01
N ASP A 352 -4.94 17.86 1.41
CA ASP A 352 -5.32 16.60 2.05
C ASP A 352 -4.44 16.22 3.25
N TYR A 353 -3.21 16.73 3.32
CA TYR A 353 -2.34 16.54 4.49
C TYR A 353 -3.00 17.08 5.76
N TYR A 354 -3.67 18.23 5.68
CA TYR A 354 -4.31 18.85 6.84
C TYR A 354 -5.63 18.16 7.24
N ARG A 355 -6.07 17.14 6.50
CA ARG A 355 -7.31 16.39 6.73
C ARG A 355 -7.10 15.07 7.46
N GLN A 356 -5.85 14.80 7.82
CA GLN A 356 -5.40 13.58 8.47
C GLN A 356 -5.51 13.62 10.00
N GLY A 357 -5.70 14.80 10.60
CA GLY A 357 -5.91 14.98 12.03
C GLY A 357 -7.38 15.28 12.32
N CYS A 358 -8.05 14.38 13.03
CA CYS A 358 -9.29 14.62 13.75
C CYS A 358 -9.08 14.26 15.21
#